data_AF-A0A524D9C6-F1
#
_entry.id   AF-A0A524D9C6-F1
#
_cell.length_a   1.000
_cell.length_b   1.000
_cell.length_c   1.000
_cell.angle_alpha   90.00
_cell.angle_beta   90.00
_cell.angle_gamma   90.00
#
_symmetry.space_group_name_H-M   'P 1'
#
loop_
_entity.id
_entity.type
_entity.pdbx_description
1 polymer ?
#
loop_
_entity_poly.entity_id
_entity_poly.type
_entity_poly.pdbx_seq_one_letter_code
_entity_poly.pdbx_strand_id
1 'polypeptide(L)'
;MPKFKISYNILKQNGNKQSSLSKESLLLDQATAESFITQFLQFQKELKEMNINNSLKLKKLGNFLKPYKEKDLSESTHYIEINTLHDVAEDRFEIRSRFPSNL
;
A
#
# COMPACT_ATOMS: atom_id res chain seq x y z
N MET A 1 18.75 1.49 -5.19
CA MET A 1 17.93 2.71 -5.10
C MET A 1 17.00 2.59 -3.89
N PRO A 2 16.82 3.66 -3.10
CA PRO A 2 15.90 3.62 -1.97
C PRO A 2 14.46 3.42 -2.46
N LYS A 3 13.69 2.64 -1.70
CA LYS A 3 12.28 2.35 -1.95
C LYS A 3 11.44 2.94 -0.83
N PHE A 4 10.25 3.43 -1.16
CA PHE A 4 9.35 4.08 -0.22
C PHE A 4 8.02 3.35 -0.18
N LYS A 5 7.53 3.06 1.03
CA LYS A 5 6.21 2.47 1.24
C LYS A 5 5.20 3.56 1.56
N ILE A 6 4.23 3.77 0.67
CA ILE A 6 3.12 4.71 0.86
C ILE A 6 1.91 3.90 1.33
N SER A 7 1.38 4.20 2.51
CA SER A 7 0.19 3.52 3.06
C SER A 7 -0.97 4.49 3.20
N TYR A 8 -2.16 4.09 2.76
CA TYR A 8 -3.37 4.91 2.88
C TYR A 8 -4.58 4.07 3.29
N ASN A 9 -5.52 4.73 3.98
CA ASN A 9 -6.75 4.12 4.48
C ASN A 9 -7.94 4.99 4.07
N ILE A 10 -8.92 4.38 3.41
CA ILE A 10 -10.19 5.03 3.09
C ILE A 10 -11.19 4.64 4.17
N LEU A 11 -11.65 5.63 4.93
CA LEU A 11 -12.62 5.44 6.01
C LEU A 11 -14.01 5.88 5.54
N LYS A 12 -15.03 5.08 5.86
CA LYS A 12 -16.43 5.47 5.72
C LYS A 12 -17.03 5.64 7.10
N GLN A 13 -17.60 6.81 7.36
CA GLN A 13 -18.34 7.09 8.57
C GLN A 13 -19.83 7.18 8.23
N ASN A 14 -20.66 6.51 9.04
CA ASN A 14 -22.12 6.62 8.98
C ASN A 14 -22.66 6.79 10.40
N GLY A 15 -22.83 8.04 10.83
CA GLY A 15 -23.05 8.38 12.24
C GLY A 15 -21.86 7.95 13.11
N ASN A 16 -22.13 7.29 14.24
CA ASN A 16 -21.09 6.79 15.16
C ASN A 16 -20.42 5.49 14.69
N LYS A 17 -20.81 4.91 13.55
CA LYS A 17 -20.18 3.71 13.01
C LYS A 17 -19.13 4.10 11.97
N GLN A 18 -17.87 3.82 12.29
CA GLN A 18 -16.74 3.97 11.38
C GLN A 18 -16.31 2.60 10.88
N SER A 19 -16.27 2.43 9.56
CA SER A 19 -15.69 1.25 8.94
C SER A 19 -14.53 1.65 8.04
N SER A 20 -13.47 0.83 8.08
CA SER A 20 -12.42 0.88 7.06
C SER A 20 -13.00 0.31 5.77
N LEU A 21 -12.88 1.08 4.69
CA LEU A 21 -13.34 0.68 3.36
C LEU A 21 -12.22 -0.03 2.60
N SER A 22 -10.98 0.42 2.75
CA SER A 22 -9.78 -0.30 2.31
C SER A 22 -8.52 0.25 2.97
N LYS A 23 -7.55 -0.64 3.19
CA LYS A 23 -6.15 -0.30 3.52
C LYS A 23 -5.28 -0.81 2.38
N GLU A 24 -4.57 0.10 1.73
CA GLU A 24 -3.69 -0.24 0.62
C GLU A 24 -2.30 0.36 0.86
N SER A 25 -1.28 -0.29 0.31
CA SER A 25 0.08 0.24 0.33
C SER A 25 0.77 0.04 -1.01
N LEU A 26 1.49 1.07 -1.45
CA LEU A 26 2.33 1.06 -2.65
C LEU A 26 3.79 1.07 -2.24
N LEU A 27 4.62 0.26 -2.89
CA LEU A 27 6.07 0.35 -2.78
C LEU A 27 6.61 0.98 -4.06
N LEU A 28 7.21 2.16 -3.96
CA LEU A 28 7.66 2.93 -5.11
C LEU A 28 9.16 3.22 -5.02
N ASP A 29 9.82 3.42 -6.17
CA ASP A 29 11.16 4.00 -6.18
C ASP A 29 11.14 5.48 -5.76
N GLN A 30 12.32 6.04 -5.48
CA GLN A 30 12.46 7.42 -5.02
C GLN A 30 11.81 8.45 -5.95
N ALA A 31 12.14 8.41 -7.24
CA ALA A 31 11.67 9.41 -8.19
C ALA A 31 10.13 9.39 -8.31
N THR A 32 9.56 8.18 -8.32
CA THR A 32 8.10 7.98 -8.40
C THR A 32 7.42 8.40 -7.09
N ALA A 33 8.04 8.15 -5.93
CA ALA A 33 7.52 8.59 -4.63
C ALA A 33 7.53 10.12 -4.46
N GLU A 34 8.61 10.79 -4.88
CA GLU A 34 8.69 12.26 -4.87
C GLU A 34 7.65 12.90 -5.79
N SER A 35 7.46 12.33 -6.98
CA SER A 35 6.41 12.73 -7.91
C SER A 35 5.01 12.53 -7.32
N PHE A 36 4.77 11.37 -6.67
CA PHE A 36 3.52 11.08 -5.99
C PHE A 36 3.20 12.14 -4.93
N ILE A 37 4.15 12.44 -4.03
CA ILE A 37 3.95 13.38 -2.93
C ILE A 37 3.56 14.76 -3.47
N THR A 38 4.30 15.24 -4.47
CA THR A 38 4.09 16.55 -5.08
C THR A 38 2.70 16.65 -5.71
N GLN A 39 2.33 15.66 -6.53
CA GLN A 39 1.03 15.64 -7.21
C GLN A 39 -0.13 15.40 -6.23
N PHE A 40 0.07 14.59 -5.19
CA PHE A 40 -0.95 14.31 -4.19
C PHE A 40 -1.31 15.55 -3.37
N LEU A 41 -0.32 16.36 -2.98
CA LEU A 41 -0.57 17.62 -2.27
C LEU A 41 -1.39 18.59 -3.11
N GLN A 42 -1.09 18.70 -4.41
CA GLN A 42 -1.83 19.54 -5.34
C GLN A 42 -3.26 19.01 -5.54
N PHE A 43 -3.40 17.71 -5.82
CA PHE A 43 -4.69 17.03 -5.94
C PHE A 43 -5.56 17.21 -4.70
N GLN A 44 -4.98 17.16 -3.50
CA GLN A 44 -5.73 17.35 -2.25
C GLN A 44 -6.34 18.75 -2.14
N LYS A 45 -5.64 19.79 -2.60
CA LYS A 45 -6.16 21.17 -2.65
C LYS A 45 -7.34 21.26 -3.60
N GLU A 46 -7.15 20.77 -4.83
CA GLU A 46 -8.19 20.76 -5.87
C GLU A 46 -9.44 19.98 -5.42
N LEU A 47 -9.27 18.81 -4.80
CA LEU A 47 -10.37 17.98 -4.34
C LEU A 47 -11.18 18.64 -3.21
N LYS A 48 -10.54 19.45 -2.36
CA LYS A 48 -11.21 20.24 -1.31
C LYS A 48 -12.08 21.33 -1.92
N GLU A 49 -11.58 22.01 -2.94
CA GLU A 49 -12.26 23.12 -3.62
C GLU A 49 -13.41 22.66 -4.54
N MET A 50 -13.38 21.41 -5.01
CA MET A 50 -14.46 20.85 -5.82
C MET A 50 -15.79 20.74 -5.04
N ASN A 51 -16.83 21.41 -5.55
CA ASN A 51 -18.20 21.26 -5.07
C ASN A 51 -18.92 20.06 -5.72
N ILE A 52 -18.44 18.86 -5.39
CA ILE A 52 -19.01 17.57 -5.85
C ILE A 52 -19.23 16.65 -4.66
N ASN A 53 -20.13 15.68 -4.81
CA ASN A 53 -20.40 14.70 -3.75
C ASN A 53 -19.18 13.80 -3.44
N ASN A 54 -19.16 13.23 -2.24
CA ASN A 54 -18.05 12.41 -1.76
C ASN A 54 -17.79 11.15 -2.60
N SER A 55 -18.83 10.57 -3.20
CA SER A 55 -18.68 9.40 -4.09
C SER A 55 -17.84 9.75 -5.33
N LEU A 56 -18.08 10.91 -5.93
CA LEU A 56 -17.28 11.42 -7.05
C LEU A 56 -15.86 11.80 -6.62
N LYS A 57 -15.67 12.34 -5.42
CA LYS A 57 -14.32 12.61 -4.86
C LYS A 57 -13.52 11.32 -4.70
N LEU A 58 -14.14 10.25 -4.18
CA LEU A 58 -13.54 8.93 -4.07
C LEU A 58 -13.18 8.34 -5.43
N LYS A 59 -14.07 8.47 -6.43
CA LYS A 59 -13.79 8.02 -7.81
C LYS A 59 -12.58 8.77 -8.40
N LYS A 60 -12.49 10.08 -8.19
CA LYS A 60 -11.32 10.88 -8.61
C LYS A 60 -10.03 10.45 -7.92
N LEU A 61 -10.08 10.16 -6.62
CA LEU A 61 -8.92 9.62 -5.89
C LEU A 61 -8.49 8.26 -6.48
N GLY A 62 -9.43 7.37 -6.79
CA GLY A 62 -9.13 6.10 -7.46
C GLY A 62 -8.42 6.30 -8.80
N ASN A 63 -8.87 7.27 -9.61
CA ASN A 63 -8.23 7.60 -10.88
C ASN A 63 -6.82 8.19 -10.70
N PHE A 64 -6.61 9.03 -9.68
CA PHE A 64 -5.30 9.58 -9.33
C PHE A 64 -4.29 8.47 -8.95
N LEU A 65 -4.75 7.46 -8.19
CA LEU A 65 -3.88 6.39 -7.70
C LEU A 65 -3.52 5.35 -8.77
N LYS A 66 -4.35 5.18 -9.81
CA LYS A 66 -4.18 4.15 -10.86
C LYS A 66 -2.77 4.08 -11.47
N PRO A 67 -2.17 5.18 -11.99
CA PRO A 67 -0.83 5.11 -12.59
C PRO A 67 0.28 4.74 -11.59
N TYR A 68 0.07 4.94 -10.28
CA TYR A 68 1.04 4.54 -9.25
C TYR A 68 0.87 3.08 -8.83
N LYS A 69 -0.35 2.54 -8.91
CA LYS A 69 -0.61 1.10 -8.76
C LYS A 69 0.09 0.30 -9.84
N GLU A 70 0.06 0.77 -11.09
CA GLU A 70 0.77 0.14 -12.22
C GLU A 70 2.31 0.18 -12.07
N LYS A 71 2.83 1.05 -11.19
CA LYS A 71 4.26 1.17 -10.85
C LYS A 71 4.60 0.56 -9.50
N ASP A 72 3.64 -0.12 -8.86
CA ASP A 72 3.84 -0.70 -7.54
C ASP A 72 4.88 -1.82 -7.61
N LEU A 73 6.02 -1.58 -6.97
CA LEU A 73 7.11 -2.54 -6.86
C LEU A 73 6.79 -3.65 -5.86
N SER A 74 5.67 -3.58 -5.12
CA SER A 74 5.27 -4.64 -4.20
C SER A 74 5.00 -5.95 -4.92
N GLU A 75 4.47 -5.89 -6.14
CA GLU A 75 4.22 -7.06 -7.01
C GLU A 75 5.51 -7.65 -7.60
N SER A 76 6.54 -6.81 -7.79
CA SER A 76 7.87 -7.24 -8.27
C SER A 76 8.84 -7.57 -7.13
N THR A 77 8.46 -7.32 -5.88
CA THR A 77 9.30 -7.64 -4.72
C THR A 77 9.10 -9.11 -4.36
N HIS A 78 10.07 -9.90 -4.78
CA HIS A 78 10.27 -11.27 -4.35
C HIS A 78 10.55 -11.35 -2.85
N TYR A 79 9.65 -11.98 -2.08
CA TYR A 79 9.85 -12.19 -0.65
C TYR A 79 10.63 -13.49 -0.40
N ILE A 80 11.59 -13.42 0.53
CA ILE A 80 12.21 -14.60 1.14
C ILE A 80 11.57 -14.74 2.51
N GLU A 81 10.89 -15.86 2.74
CA GLU A 81 10.31 -16.19 4.04
C GLU A 81 11.22 -17.21 4.73
N ILE A 82 11.67 -16.92 5.95
CA ILE A 82 12.44 -17.85 6.78
C ILE A 82 11.64 -18.08 8.05
N ASN A 83 11.11 -19.28 8.21
CA ASN A 83 10.39 -19.73 9.39
C ASN A 83 11.30 -20.62 10.22
N THR A 84 11.46 -20.29 11.50
CA THR A 84 12.24 -21.10 12.46
C THR A 84 11.29 -21.67 13.48
N LEU A 85 11.27 -23.00 13.62
CA LEU A 85 10.57 -23.73 14.67
C LEU A 85 11.62 -24.26 15.65
N HIS A 86 11.42 -23.97 16.93
CA HIS A 86 12.19 -24.57 18.02
C HIS A 86 11.20 -25.18 19.01
N ASP A 87 11.16 -26.50 19.05
CA ASP A 87 10.36 -27.28 19.98
C ASP A 87 11.26 -27.83 21.08
N VAL A 88 11.20 -27.20 22.25
CA VAL A 88 12.04 -27.53 23.41
C VAL A 88 11.64 -28.87 24.03
N ALA A 89 10.38 -29.30 23.88
CA ALA A 89 9.89 -30.54 24.47
C ALA A 89 10.36 -31.77 23.68
N GLU A 90 10.48 -31.63 22.36
CA GLU A 90 10.96 -32.68 21.46
C GLU A 90 12.45 -32.52 21.08
N ASP A 91 13.17 -31.55 21.66
CA ASP A 91 14.53 -31.13 21.27
C ASP A 91 14.69 -30.96 19.74
N ARG A 92 13.65 -30.44 19.09
CA ARG A 92 13.58 -30.31 17.63
C ARG A 92 13.80 -28.87 17.22
N PHE A 93 14.75 -28.67 16.32
CA PHE A 93 15.01 -27.40 15.67
C PHE A 93 14.88 -27.54 14.15
N GLU A 94 14.03 -26.71 13.54
CA GLU A 94 13.78 -26.73 12.10
C GLU A 94 13.79 -25.31 11.54
N ILE A 95 14.48 -25.12 10.41
CA ILE A 95 14.42 -23.91 9.61
C ILE A 95 13.78 -24.26 8.27
N ARG A 96 12.70 -23.57 7.91
CA ARG A 96 12.05 -23.66 6.61
C ARG A 96 12.19 -22.33 5.89
N SER A 97 12.74 -22.36 4.69
CA SER A 97 12.85 -21.20 3.82
C SER A 97 11.95 -21.35 2.60
N ARG A 98 11.18 -20.31 2.26
CA ARG A 98 10.48 -20.18 0.99
C ARG A 98 11.16 -19.12 0.15
N PHE A 99 11.65 -19.53 -1.00
CA PHE A 99 12.20 -18.65 -2.02
C PHE A 99 11.18 -18.43 -3.15
N PRO A 100 11.24 -17.29 -3.84
CA PRO A 100 10.47 -17.08 -5.07
C PRO A 100 10.87 -18.10 -6.14
N SER A 101 9.90 -18.54 -6.92
CA SER A 101 10.06 -19.57 -7.96
C SER A 101 10.99 -19.18 -9.11
N ASN A 102 11.34 -17.90 -9.23
CA ASN A 102 12.03 -17.32 -10.40
C ASN A 102 13.42 -16.75 -10.04
N LEU A 103 14.10 -17.32 -9.04
CA LEU A 103 15.52 -17.04 -8.78
C LEU A 103 16.44 -17.77 -9.77
#